data_AF-A0A962JJC7-F1
#
_entry.id   AF-A0A962JJC7-F1
#
_cell.length_a   1.000
_cell.length_b   1.000
_cell.length_c   1.000
_cell.angle_alpha   90.00
_cell.angle_beta   90.00
_cell.angle_gamma   90.00
#
_symmetry.space_group_name_H-M   'P 1'
#
loop_
_entity.id
_entity.type
_entity.pdbx_description
1 polymer ?
#
loop_
_entity_poly.entity_id
_entity_poly.type
_entity_poly.pdbx_seq_one_letter_code
_entity_poly.pdbx_strand_id
1 'polypeptide(L)'
;MDNPQLLKDIFLKPVDRPIDGVIKADDQTSLRLELEEYVLTNEVAQRLNEFLVAYGNYHGANGVWVSGFFGSGKSHLLKMLAYLLENRVVNGTPTLDFFLPKCKEQDKSDAILEANLKKAVAIPSKSILFNIDQKADVISKTQIDALLSVFVKVFDEMCGYYGKQAYIAQYERELDERGQYQAFKTAFEQLTKYSWERGREQSILESRNIAKAYAQVTGQGEDDALGVLDKYRAQHKVSIEDFANQVNQWLSKQEKNFRLNFFVDEVGQYIADNVKLMTNLQTIAESLATKCNGRAWVIVTAQENIESVIGEMSKQQGNDFSRVQARFANRMKLTSTDVAEVIQKRLLAKKPEGQALLATVYQQQANNFKTLFDFADGGKAYRNFKDSEHFIYSY
;
A
#
# COMPACT_ATOMS: atom_id res chain seq x y z
N MET A 1 -35.82 -21.31 -34.83
CA MET A 1 -35.86 -19.96 -34.23
C MET A 1 -34.46 -19.70 -33.71
N ASP A 2 -33.55 -19.32 -34.59
CA ASP A 2 -32.18 -18.94 -34.20
C ASP A 2 -32.22 -17.47 -33.80
N ASN A 3 -32.30 -17.22 -32.49
CA ASN A 3 -32.01 -15.90 -31.99
C ASN A 3 -30.47 -15.80 -31.99
N PRO A 4 -29.84 -14.94 -32.81
CA PRO A 4 -28.39 -14.80 -32.76
C PRO A 4 -28.05 -14.25 -31.37
N GLN A 5 -27.48 -15.11 -30.52
CA GLN A 5 -27.02 -14.71 -29.20
C GLN A 5 -26.02 -13.57 -29.42
N LEU A 6 -26.37 -12.36 -28.97
CA LEU A 6 -25.53 -11.20 -29.21
C LEU A 6 -24.22 -11.43 -28.46
N LEU A 7 -23.09 -11.04 -29.04
CA LEU A 7 -21.76 -11.24 -28.45
C LEU A 7 -21.68 -10.76 -26.98
N LYS A 8 -22.44 -9.72 -26.63
CA LYS A 8 -22.52 -9.19 -25.26
C LYS A 8 -23.12 -10.18 -24.24
N ASP A 9 -23.94 -11.13 -24.67
CA ASP A 9 -24.73 -12.00 -23.79
C ASP A 9 -23.90 -13.18 -23.23
N ILE A 10 -22.76 -13.49 -23.86
CA ILE A 10 -21.86 -14.59 -23.45
C ILE A 10 -21.04 -14.23 -22.20
N PHE A 11 -20.84 -12.93 -21.94
CA PHE A 11 -20.01 -12.45 -20.84
C PHE A 11 -20.77 -12.53 -19.51
N LEU A 12 -20.03 -12.88 -18.45
CA LEU A 12 -20.55 -13.01 -17.09
C LEU A 12 -21.00 -11.66 -16.53
N LYS A 13 -20.25 -10.61 -16.84
CA LYS A 13 -20.54 -9.23 -16.44
C LYS A 13 -20.79 -8.37 -17.69
N PRO A 14 -21.55 -7.28 -17.58
CA PRO A 14 -21.75 -6.36 -18.71
C PRO A 14 -20.42 -5.82 -19.23
N VAL A 15 -20.24 -5.82 -20.55
CA VAL A 15 -19.01 -5.35 -21.23
C VAL A 15 -18.94 -3.83 -21.32
N ASP A 16 -20.08 -3.15 -21.21
CA ASP A 16 -20.26 -1.70 -21.27
C ASP A 16 -20.24 -1.04 -19.88
N ARG A 17 -19.97 -1.80 -18.82
CA ARG A 17 -19.88 -1.25 -17.46
C ARG A 17 -18.69 -0.30 -17.34
N PRO A 18 -18.81 0.78 -16.54
CA PRO A 18 -17.69 1.69 -16.30
C PRO A 18 -16.56 0.96 -15.57
N ILE A 19 -15.32 1.16 -16.04
CA ILE A 19 -14.10 0.63 -15.42
C ILE A 19 -13.25 1.83 -15.03
N ASP A 20 -13.07 2.03 -13.73
CA ASP A 20 -12.16 3.05 -13.23
C ASP A 20 -10.71 2.62 -13.51
N GLY A 21 -10.03 3.39 -14.36
CA GLY A 21 -8.62 3.19 -14.70
C GLY A 21 -7.65 3.79 -13.68
N VAL A 22 -8.15 4.55 -12.70
CA VAL A 22 -7.33 5.28 -11.71
C VAL A 22 -7.85 5.00 -10.31
N ILE A 23 -6.95 4.51 -9.45
CA ILE A 23 -7.24 4.25 -8.04
C ILE A 23 -7.40 5.58 -7.32
N LYS A 24 -8.59 5.85 -6.76
CA LYS A 24 -8.83 7.01 -5.88
C LYS A 24 -8.71 6.56 -4.42
N ALA A 25 -8.02 7.34 -3.59
CA ALA A 25 -7.74 6.95 -2.20
C ALA A 25 -8.96 7.11 -1.26
N ASP A 26 -9.91 7.99 -1.59
CA ASP A 26 -10.87 8.54 -0.61
C ASP A 26 -12.36 8.18 -0.84
N ASP A 27 -12.71 7.32 -1.79
CA ASP A 27 -14.13 6.96 -2.03
C ASP A 27 -14.44 5.53 -1.56
N GLN A 28 -15.24 5.41 -0.49
CA GLN A 28 -15.67 4.11 0.06
C GLN A 28 -16.59 3.33 -0.88
N THR A 29 -17.37 4.00 -1.73
CA THR A 29 -18.25 3.34 -2.70
C THR A 29 -17.41 2.76 -3.85
N SER A 30 -16.39 3.51 -4.29
CA SER A 30 -15.34 3.01 -5.20
C SER A 30 -14.62 1.80 -4.61
N LEU A 31 -14.29 1.83 -3.31
CA LEU A 31 -13.51 0.76 -2.68
C LEU A 31 -14.22 -0.60 -2.70
N ARG A 32 -15.54 -0.66 -2.48
CA ARG A 32 -16.27 -1.93 -2.57
C ARG A 32 -16.16 -2.52 -3.97
N LEU A 33 -16.41 -1.70 -4.99
CA LEU A 33 -16.34 -2.13 -6.38
C LEU A 33 -14.92 -2.59 -6.74
N GLU A 34 -13.90 -1.84 -6.30
CA GLU A 34 -12.49 -2.24 -6.46
C GLU A 34 -12.20 -3.60 -5.80
N LEU A 35 -12.66 -3.81 -4.56
CA LEU A 35 -12.51 -5.08 -3.84
C LEU A 35 -13.26 -6.22 -4.52
N GLU A 36 -14.44 -6.00 -5.10
CA GLU A 36 -15.18 -7.04 -5.83
C GLU A 36 -14.54 -7.36 -7.18
N GLU A 37 -14.00 -6.36 -7.88
CA GLU A 37 -13.43 -6.51 -9.21
C GLU A 37 -11.94 -6.86 -9.24
N TYR A 38 -11.24 -6.74 -8.12
CA TYR A 38 -9.83 -7.10 -8.05
C TYR A 38 -9.62 -8.56 -8.47
N VAL A 39 -8.80 -8.81 -9.47
CA VAL A 39 -8.43 -10.16 -9.88
C VAL A 39 -7.16 -10.55 -9.14
N LEU A 40 -7.26 -11.61 -8.34
CA LEU A 40 -6.09 -12.30 -7.83
C LEU A 40 -5.59 -13.21 -8.97
N THR A 41 -4.42 -12.95 -9.51
CA THR A 41 -3.81 -13.84 -10.52
C THR A 41 -3.10 -15.00 -9.84
N ASN A 42 -2.80 -16.06 -10.59
CA ASN A 42 -2.02 -17.19 -10.06
C ASN A 42 -0.64 -16.77 -9.53
N GLU A 43 0.06 -15.90 -10.26
CA GLU A 43 1.38 -15.39 -9.83
C GLU A 43 1.26 -14.55 -8.56
N VAL A 44 0.30 -13.62 -8.50
CA VAL A 44 0.05 -12.83 -7.28
C VAL A 44 -0.32 -13.72 -6.11
N ALA A 45 -1.17 -14.74 -6.32
CA ALA A 45 -1.58 -15.68 -5.28
C ALA A 45 -0.38 -16.41 -4.66
N GLN A 46 0.53 -16.92 -5.50
CA GLN A 46 1.74 -17.61 -5.05
C GLN A 46 2.65 -16.68 -4.23
N ARG A 47 2.91 -15.46 -4.73
CA ARG A 47 3.75 -14.47 -4.04
C ARG A 47 3.13 -13.96 -2.76
N LEU A 48 1.81 -13.76 -2.77
CA LEU A 48 1.03 -13.41 -1.60
C LEU A 48 1.14 -14.50 -0.54
N ASN A 49 1.06 -15.78 -0.93
CA ASN A 49 1.21 -16.90 0.01
C ASN A 49 2.58 -16.87 0.71
N GLU A 50 3.67 -16.68 -0.05
CA GLU A 50 5.03 -16.54 0.50
C GLU A 50 5.11 -15.39 1.51
N PHE A 51 4.56 -14.22 1.16
CA PHE A 51 4.49 -13.07 2.05
C PHE A 51 3.67 -13.36 3.32
N LEU A 52 2.50 -13.99 3.21
CA LEU A 52 1.63 -14.26 4.36
C LEU A 52 2.25 -15.25 5.34
N VAL A 53 3.04 -16.21 4.84
CA VAL A 53 3.82 -17.12 5.69
C VAL A 53 4.86 -16.34 6.50
N ALA A 54 5.62 -15.47 5.84
CA ALA A 54 6.61 -14.61 6.51
C ALA A 54 5.94 -13.62 7.47
N TYR A 55 4.78 -13.08 7.10
CA TYR A 55 3.98 -12.23 7.95
C TYR A 55 3.54 -13.02 9.20
N GLY A 56 2.85 -14.15 9.05
CA GLY A 56 2.39 -14.95 10.18
C GLY A 56 3.51 -15.42 11.11
N ASN A 57 4.66 -15.78 10.54
CA ASN A 57 5.82 -16.27 11.28
C ASN A 57 7.04 -15.38 11.03
N TYR A 58 7.22 -14.36 11.88
CA TYR A 58 8.33 -13.43 11.77
C TYR A 58 9.67 -14.12 12.09
N HIS A 59 10.63 -13.98 11.18
CA HIS A 59 12.00 -14.53 11.29
C HIS A 59 13.07 -13.45 11.09
N GLY A 60 12.90 -12.28 11.71
CA GLY A 60 13.92 -11.22 11.70
C GLY A 60 13.85 -10.23 10.53
N ALA A 61 12.98 -10.44 9.54
CA ALA A 61 12.79 -9.53 8.41
C ALA A 61 11.32 -9.08 8.29
N ASN A 62 11.11 -7.76 8.26
CA ASN A 62 9.80 -7.10 8.20
C ASN A 62 9.60 -6.27 6.92
N GLY A 63 10.59 -6.28 6.02
CA GLY A 63 10.56 -5.58 4.75
C GLY A 63 9.99 -6.45 3.64
N VAL A 64 9.13 -5.87 2.81
CA VAL A 64 8.56 -6.51 1.61
C VAL A 64 8.74 -5.59 0.40
N TRP A 65 9.26 -6.14 -0.68
CA TRP A 65 9.53 -5.43 -1.92
C TRP A 65 8.62 -5.91 -3.05
N VAL A 66 7.71 -5.06 -3.52
CA VAL A 66 6.79 -5.35 -4.62
C VAL A 66 7.32 -4.72 -5.91
N SER A 67 7.77 -5.55 -6.86
CA SER A 67 8.37 -5.08 -8.12
C SER A 67 7.53 -5.48 -9.34
N GLY A 68 7.63 -4.71 -10.43
CA GLY A 68 6.89 -4.98 -11.66
C GLY A 68 6.89 -3.79 -12.63
N PHE A 69 6.50 -4.02 -13.88
CA PHE A 69 6.44 -2.97 -14.92
C PHE A 69 5.34 -1.92 -14.65
N PHE A 70 5.39 -0.79 -15.34
CA PHE A 70 4.29 0.19 -15.30
C PHE A 70 2.97 -0.48 -15.72
N GLY A 71 1.89 -0.21 -15.00
CA GLY A 71 0.58 -0.84 -15.24
C GLY A 71 0.43 -2.28 -14.73
N SER A 72 1.44 -2.88 -14.08
CA SER A 72 1.36 -4.26 -13.54
C SER A 72 0.50 -4.41 -12.28
N GLY A 73 -0.15 -3.34 -11.80
CA GLY A 73 -1.05 -3.40 -10.64
C GLY A 73 -0.39 -3.34 -9.25
N LYS A 74 0.90 -2.95 -9.13
CA LYS A 74 1.61 -2.85 -7.84
C LYS A 74 0.87 -2.01 -6.79
N SER A 75 0.54 -0.76 -7.12
CA SER A 75 -0.19 0.16 -6.26
C SER A 75 -1.56 -0.38 -5.88
N HIS A 76 -2.21 -1.09 -6.82
CA HIS A 76 -3.49 -1.74 -6.57
C HIS A 76 -3.36 -2.88 -5.57
N LEU A 77 -2.40 -3.79 -5.76
CA LEU A 77 -2.08 -4.85 -4.82
C LEU A 77 -1.75 -4.26 -3.44
N LEU A 78 -0.91 -3.21 -3.39
CA LEU A 78 -0.53 -2.53 -2.16
C LEU A 78 -1.76 -1.99 -1.40
N LYS A 79 -2.66 -1.31 -2.12
CA LYS A 79 -3.94 -0.82 -1.58
C LYS A 79 -4.77 -1.97 -1.05
N MET A 80 -4.98 -3.01 -1.85
CA MET A 80 -5.77 -4.18 -1.46
C MET A 80 -5.22 -4.86 -0.20
N LEU A 81 -3.91 -5.03 -0.10
CA LEU A 81 -3.26 -5.61 1.07
C LEU A 81 -3.41 -4.73 2.32
N ALA A 82 -3.33 -3.41 2.18
CA ALA A 82 -3.54 -2.49 3.29
C ALA A 82 -4.93 -2.67 3.93
N TYR A 83 -5.96 -2.79 3.10
CA TYR A 83 -7.34 -3.04 3.54
C TYR A 83 -7.56 -4.47 4.04
N LEU A 84 -6.93 -5.46 3.40
CA LEU A 84 -7.07 -6.87 3.74
C LEU A 84 -6.45 -7.20 5.11
N LEU A 85 -5.22 -6.73 5.38
CA LEU A 85 -4.54 -7.03 6.65
C LEU A 85 -5.22 -6.39 7.87
N GLU A 86 -5.91 -5.25 7.70
CA GLU A 86 -6.75 -4.65 8.76
C GLU A 86 -8.10 -5.35 8.94
N ASN A 87 -8.45 -6.29 8.05
CA ASN A 87 -9.81 -6.82 7.88
C ASN A 87 -10.91 -5.74 7.79
N ARG A 88 -10.60 -4.59 7.20
CA ARG A 88 -11.49 -3.43 7.26
C ARG A 88 -12.88 -3.77 6.72
N VAL A 89 -13.93 -3.37 7.45
CA VAL A 89 -15.31 -3.56 7.00
C VAL A 89 -15.64 -2.50 5.96
N VAL A 90 -16.05 -2.95 4.77
CA VAL A 90 -16.46 -2.08 3.66
C VAL A 90 -17.91 -2.40 3.32
N ASN A 91 -18.81 -1.43 3.51
CA ASN A 91 -20.26 -1.59 3.32
C ASN A 91 -20.84 -2.84 4.02
N GLY A 92 -20.44 -3.09 5.26
CA GLY A 92 -20.90 -4.21 6.08
C GLY A 92 -20.21 -5.55 5.81
N THR A 93 -19.28 -5.63 4.86
CA THR A 93 -18.55 -6.87 4.53
C THR A 93 -17.06 -6.71 4.89
N PRO A 94 -16.47 -7.61 5.70
CA PRO A 94 -15.03 -7.65 5.95
C PRO A 94 -14.23 -7.83 4.65
N THR A 95 -13.07 -7.19 4.53
CA THR A 95 -12.19 -7.31 3.34
C THR A 95 -11.78 -8.75 3.06
N LEU A 96 -11.58 -9.58 4.09
CA LEU A 96 -11.29 -11.01 3.93
C LEU A 96 -12.35 -11.73 3.09
N ASP A 97 -13.63 -11.44 3.29
CA ASP A 97 -14.74 -12.13 2.62
C ASP A 97 -14.79 -11.86 1.11
N PHE A 98 -14.23 -10.72 0.65
CA PHE A 98 -14.05 -10.47 -0.78
C PHE A 98 -12.89 -11.29 -1.38
N PHE A 99 -11.88 -11.64 -0.58
CA PHE A 99 -10.69 -12.36 -1.04
C PHE A 99 -10.84 -13.88 -0.99
N LEU A 100 -11.60 -14.43 -0.04
CA LEU A 100 -11.78 -15.88 0.11
C LEU A 100 -12.31 -16.57 -1.17
N PRO A 101 -13.33 -16.06 -1.89
CA PRO A 101 -13.79 -16.68 -3.13
C PRO A 101 -12.70 -16.73 -4.21
N LYS A 102 -11.89 -15.67 -4.30
CA LYS A 102 -10.82 -15.52 -5.31
C LYS A 102 -9.67 -16.51 -5.12
N CYS A 103 -9.49 -17.01 -3.91
CA CYS A 103 -8.50 -18.07 -3.62
C CYS A 103 -8.96 -19.43 -4.18
N LYS A 104 -10.28 -19.64 -4.33
CA LYS A 104 -10.87 -20.91 -4.79
C LYS A 104 -10.94 -21.01 -6.32
N GLU A 105 -10.91 -19.88 -7.00
CA GLU A 105 -10.92 -19.78 -8.47
C GLU A 105 -9.56 -20.07 -9.12
N GLN A 106 -8.48 -20.20 -8.33
CA GLN A 106 -7.19 -20.69 -8.83
C GLN A 106 -7.23 -22.21 -8.96
N ASP A 107 -6.65 -22.75 -10.04
CA ASP A 107 -6.62 -24.18 -10.35
C ASP A 107 -6.34 -25.02 -9.09
N LYS A 108 -7.40 -25.69 -8.61
CA LYS A 108 -7.45 -26.45 -7.35
C LYS A 108 -7.15 -25.60 -6.10
N SER A 109 -8.17 -24.88 -5.61
CA SER A 109 -8.36 -24.47 -4.21
C SER A 109 -7.08 -24.53 -3.38
N ASP A 110 -6.27 -23.46 -3.43
CA ASP A 110 -5.07 -23.39 -2.61
C ASP A 110 -5.49 -23.10 -1.16
N ALA A 111 -6.00 -24.14 -0.50
CA ALA A 111 -6.51 -24.10 0.87
C ALA A 111 -5.43 -23.58 1.85
N ILE A 112 -4.17 -23.68 1.44
CA ILE A 112 -3.01 -23.10 2.12
C ILE A 112 -3.07 -21.57 2.08
N LEU A 113 -3.30 -20.96 0.91
CA LEU A 113 -3.45 -19.51 0.79
C LEU A 113 -4.64 -19.01 1.60
N GLU A 114 -5.78 -19.70 1.51
CA GLU A 114 -6.96 -19.38 2.31
C GLU A 114 -6.64 -19.40 3.82
N ALA A 115 -5.97 -20.46 4.29
CA ALA A 115 -5.58 -20.60 5.68
C ALA A 115 -4.58 -19.52 6.12
N ASN A 116 -3.60 -19.18 5.28
CA ASN A 116 -2.60 -18.16 5.56
C ASN A 116 -3.20 -16.76 5.58
N LEU A 117 -4.17 -16.47 4.71
CA LEU A 117 -4.96 -15.23 4.76
C LEU A 117 -5.71 -15.13 6.09
N LYS A 118 -6.48 -16.16 6.44
CA LYS A 118 -7.22 -16.18 7.72
C LYS A 118 -6.30 -15.96 8.92
N LYS A 119 -5.12 -16.61 8.94
CA LYS A 119 -4.12 -16.43 10.00
C LYS A 119 -3.56 -15.02 10.04
N ALA A 120 -3.18 -14.45 8.90
CA ALA A 120 -2.61 -13.10 8.84
C ALA A 120 -3.63 -12.04 9.27
N VAL A 121 -4.87 -12.17 8.80
CA VAL A 121 -5.98 -11.24 9.12
C VAL A 121 -6.45 -11.38 10.57
N ALA A 122 -6.30 -12.55 11.18
CA ALA A 122 -6.58 -12.75 12.61
C ALA A 122 -5.58 -12.01 13.52
N ILE A 123 -4.45 -11.52 12.98
CA ILE A 123 -3.52 -10.67 13.72
C ILE A 123 -4.06 -9.24 13.65
N PRO A 124 -4.43 -8.61 14.78
CA PRO A 124 -4.93 -7.26 14.73
C PRO A 124 -3.87 -6.31 14.17
N SER A 125 -4.26 -5.46 13.24
CA SER A 125 -3.31 -4.56 12.60
C SER A 125 -3.92 -3.24 12.16
N LYS A 126 -3.04 -2.26 11.95
CA LYS A 126 -3.32 -0.99 11.30
C LYS A 126 -2.33 -0.78 10.17
N SER A 127 -2.80 -0.19 9.09
CA SER A 127 -2.12 0.01 7.82
C SER A 127 -2.09 1.49 7.48
N ILE A 128 -0.90 2.02 7.27
CA ILE A 128 -0.67 3.39 6.79
C ILE A 128 -0.29 3.27 5.32
N LEU A 129 -1.24 3.57 4.43
CA LEU A 129 -1.04 3.59 2.99
C LEU A 129 -0.74 5.02 2.52
N PHE A 130 0.37 5.22 1.83
CA PHE A 130 0.73 6.52 1.29
C PHE A 130 1.61 6.40 0.06
N ASN A 131 1.44 7.34 -0.87
CA ASN A 131 2.37 7.59 -1.95
C ASN A 131 3.48 8.52 -1.46
N ILE A 132 4.73 8.10 -1.60
CA ILE A 132 5.86 8.85 -1.05
C ILE A 132 6.11 10.16 -1.80
N ASP A 133 6.01 10.16 -3.13
CA ASP A 133 6.25 11.35 -3.94
C ASP A 133 5.23 12.45 -3.60
N GLN A 134 3.94 12.11 -3.51
CA GLN A 134 2.88 13.06 -3.14
C GLN A 134 3.04 13.63 -1.72
N LYS A 135 3.52 12.82 -0.76
CA LYS A 135 3.72 13.27 0.63
C LYS A 135 5.00 14.07 0.81
N ALA A 136 5.99 13.87 -0.07
CA ALA A 136 7.30 14.49 -0.04
C ALA A 136 7.34 15.89 -0.66
N ASP A 137 6.40 16.32 -1.50
CA ASP A 137 6.42 17.64 -2.18
C ASP A 137 6.50 18.87 -1.23
N VAL A 138 6.25 18.68 0.07
CA VAL A 138 6.39 19.72 1.12
C VAL A 138 7.81 19.76 1.74
N ILE A 139 8.62 18.74 1.51
CA ILE A 139 9.93 18.50 2.13
C ILE A 139 10.99 18.44 1.03
N SER A 140 12.05 19.25 1.13
CA SER A 140 13.09 19.26 0.11
C SER A 140 13.77 17.88 -0.01
N LYS A 141 13.67 17.25 -1.19
CA LYS A 141 14.31 15.95 -1.53
C LYS A 141 15.84 15.94 -1.33
N THR A 142 16.45 17.12 -1.19
CA THR A 142 17.90 17.28 -0.94
C THR A 142 18.32 17.03 0.50
N GLN A 143 17.38 16.97 1.45
CA GLN A 143 17.70 16.67 2.84
C GLN A 143 17.89 15.16 3.02
N ILE A 144 18.97 14.80 3.72
CA ILE A 144 19.29 13.40 4.06
C ILE A 144 18.11 12.74 4.79
N ASP A 145 17.36 13.50 5.58
CA ASP A 145 16.23 13.01 6.39
C ASP A 145 14.86 13.12 5.69
N ALA A 146 14.82 13.41 4.39
CA ALA A 146 13.57 13.56 3.64
C ALA A 146 12.69 12.29 3.70
N LEU A 147 13.30 11.10 3.65
CA LEU A 147 12.55 9.85 3.79
C LEU A 147 11.99 9.67 5.21
N LEU A 148 12.83 9.84 6.24
CA LEU A 148 12.43 9.67 7.63
C LEU A 148 11.30 10.63 8.00
N SER A 149 11.40 11.88 7.59
CA SER A 149 10.39 12.90 7.87
C SER A 149 9.02 12.57 7.25
N VAL A 150 8.97 11.92 6.08
CA VAL A 150 7.69 11.41 5.53
C VAL A 150 7.11 10.30 6.41
N PHE A 151 7.92 9.34 6.85
CA PHE A 151 7.49 8.27 7.76
C PHE A 151 6.97 8.82 9.10
N VAL A 152 7.69 9.77 9.70
CA VAL A 152 7.28 10.47 10.93
C VAL A 152 5.95 11.18 10.69
N LYS A 153 5.84 11.96 9.61
CA LYS A 153 4.62 12.69 9.25
C LYS A 153 3.40 11.78 9.13
N VAL A 154 3.47 10.70 8.36
CA VAL A 154 2.32 9.81 8.15
C VAL A 154 1.96 9.03 9.42
N PHE A 155 2.96 8.72 10.26
CA PHE A 155 2.74 8.11 11.56
C PHE A 155 2.05 9.07 12.54
N ASP A 156 2.50 10.34 12.59
CA ASP A 156 1.88 11.39 13.37
C ASP A 156 0.43 11.65 12.94
N GLU A 157 0.19 11.77 11.63
CA GLU A 157 -1.17 11.90 11.06
C GLU A 157 -2.06 10.71 11.48
N MET A 158 -1.54 9.48 11.44
CA MET A 158 -2.27 8.28 11.87
C MET A 158 -2.60 8.30 13.37
N CYS A 159 -1.73 8.87 14.19
CA CYS A 159 -1.95 9.05 15.64
C CYS A 159 -2.92 10.21 15.95
N GLY A 160 -3.29 11.03 14.96
CA GLY A 160 -4.14 12.21 15.14
C GLY A 160 -3.37 13.51 15.44
N TYR A 161 -2.05 13.47 15.31
CA TYR A 161 -1.16 14.62 15.51
C TYR A 161 -0.95 15.43 14.22
N TYR A 162 -0.32 16.59 14.35
CA TYR A 162 -0.13 17.54 13.26
C TYR A 162 1.08 17.22 12.38
N GLY A 163 0.87 16.35 11.39
CA GLY A 163 1.96 15.90 10.49
C GLY A 163 2.60 16.96 9.60
N LYS A 164 1.98 18.15 9.42
CA LYS A 164 2.61 19.24 8.65
C LYS A 164 3.84 19.82 9.34
N GLN A 165 3.91 19.76 10.68
CA GLN A 165 5.01 20.31 11.47
C GLN A 165 5.37 19.36 12.62
N ALA A 166 6.41 18.56 12.43
CA ALA A 166 6.80 17.49 13.34
C ALA A 166 7.07 17.95 14.79
N TYR A 167 7.57 19.17 15.00
CA TYR A 167 7.76 19.72 16.35
C TYR A 167 6.44 19.98 17.10
N ILE A 168 5.34 20.27 16.39
CA ILE A 168 4.00 20.38 16.98
C ILE A 168 3.47 18.98 17.30
N ALA A 169 3.68 18.01 16.41
CA ALA A 169 3.28 16.63 16.68
C ALA A 169 4.01 16.06 17.92
N GLN A 170 5.30 16.37 18.09
CA GLN A 170 6.07 16.06 19.30
C GLN A 170 5.42 16.69 20.55
N TYR A 171 5.06 17.97 20.48
CA TYR A 171 4.37 18.68 21.57
C TYR A 171 3.03 18.03 21.93
N GLU A 172 2.21 17.71 20.93
CA GLU A 172 0.92 17.03 21.12
C GLU A 172 1.10 15.64 21.74
N ARG A 173 2.09 14.87 21.25
CA ARG A 173 2.44 13.53 21.75
C ARG A 173 2.87 13.56 23.21
N GLU A 174 3.73 14.50 23.60
CA GLU A 174 4.19 14.60 24.99
C GLU A 174 3.06 15.01 25.95
N LEU A 175 2.14 15.87 25.51
CA LEU A 175 0.92 16.16 26.26
C LEU A 175 0.02 14.92 26.37
N ASP A 176 -0.11 14.13 25.31
CA ASP A 176 -0.96 12.93 25.30
C ASP A 176 -0.40 11.84 26.21
N GLU A 177 0.92 11.64 26.19
CA GLU A 177 1.62 10.72 27.10
C GLU A 177 1.46 11.08 28.58
N ARG A 178 1.27 12.38 28.89
CA ARG A 178 0.98 12.87 30.24
C ARG A 178 -0.51 12.88 30.57
N GLY A 179 -1.40 12.44 29.66
CA GLY A 179 -2.85 12.50 29.83
C GLY A 179 -3.41 13.93 29.84
N GLN A 180 -2.63 14.90 29.35
CA GLN A 180 -2.92 16.34 29.39
C GLN A 180 -3.46 16.88 28.07
N TYR A 181 -3.38 16.12 26.99
CA TYR A 181 -3.72 16.61 25.65
C TYR A 181 -5.18 17.06 25.52
N GLN A 182 -6.14 16.28 26.02
CA GLN A 182 -7.55 16.65 25.92
C GLN A 182 -7.89 17.88 26.79
N ALA A 183 -7.28 18.00 27.97
CA ALA A 183 -7.40 19.18 28.82
C ALA A 183 -6.82 20.42 28.12
N PHE A 184 -5.68 20.28 27.45
CA PHE A 184 -5.07 21.34 26.66
C PHE A 184 -5.97 21.80 25.51
N LYS A 185 -6.52 20.87 24.72
CA LYS A 185 -7.48 21.20 23.65
C LYS A 185 -8.67 22.00 24.18
N THR A 186 -9.21 21.58 25.32
CA THR A 186 -10.35 22.23 25.98
C THR A 186 -9.99 23.64 26.46
N ALA A 187 -8.83 23.80 27.12
CA ALA A 187 -8.35 25.11 27.58
C ALA A 187 -8.11 26.07 26.40
N PHE A 188 -7.49 25.58 25.32
CA PHE A 188 -7.26 26.37 24.12
C PHE A 188 -8.57 26.84 23.47
N GLU A 189 -9.56 25.96 23.36
CA GLU A 189 -10.88 26.29 22.80
C GLU A 189 -11.65 27.28 23.68
N GLN A 190 -11.54 27.19 25.00
CA GLN A 190 -12.16 28.15 25.91
C GLN A 190 -11.62 29.58 25.71
N LEU A 191 -10.30 29.70 25.49
CA LEU A 191 -9.60 30.96 25.27
C LEU A 191 -9.87 31.58 23.88
N THR A 192 -9.87 30.74 22.83
CA THR A 192 -9.88 31.23 21.44
C THR A 192 -11.22 31.08 20.72
N LYS A 193 -12.13 30.24 21.25
CA LYS A 193 -13.36 29.75 20.60
C LYS A 193 -13.12 28.90 19.35
N TYR A 194 -11.87 28.51 19.07
CA TYR A 194 -11.52 27.62 17.98
C TYR A 194 -10.96 26.30 18.53
N SER A 195 -11.20 25.20 17.80
CA SER A 195 -10.58 23.92 18.14
C SER A 195 -9.05 24.00 18.02
N TRP A 196 -8.36 23.16 18.80
CA TRP A 196 -6.91 23.04 18.69
C TRP A 196 -6.46 22.62 17.29
N GLU A 197 -7.23 21.77 16.61
CA GLU A 197 -6.94 21.30 15.25
C GLU A 197 -6.86 22.46 14.25
N ARG A 198 -7.62 23.53 14.47
CA ARG A 198 -7.53 24.78 13.71
C ARG A 198 -6.41 25.68 14.23
N GLY A 199 -6.27 25.80 15.55
CA GLY A 199 -5.25 26.63 16.19
C GLY A 199 -3.82 26.26 15.81
N ARG A 200 -3.52 24.96 15.72
CA ARG A 200 -2.19 24.45 15.33
C ARG A 200 -1.77 24.79 13.90
N GLU A 201 -2.72 25.09 13.02
CA GLU A 201 -2.41 25.59 11.66
C GLU A 201 -1.91 27.04 11.68
N GLN A 202 -2.29 27.81 12.70
CA GLN A 202 -1.95 29.21 12.89
C GLN A 202 -1.08 29.41 14.14
N SER A 203 -0.18 28.45 14.42
CA SER A 203 0.62 28.38 15.65
C SER A 203 1.41 29.67 15.97
N ILE A 204 1.80 30.43 14.95
CA ILE A 204 2.50 31.72 15.11
C ILE A 204 1.54 32.79 15.68
N LEU A 205 0.34 32.90 15.11
CA LEU A 205 -0.69 33.86 15.55
C LEU A 205 -1.18 33.51 16.97
N GLU A 206 -1.39 32.21 17.21
CA GLU A 206 -1.96 31.69 18.44
C GLU A 206 -0.94 31.47 19.55
N SER A 207 0.33 31.83 19.35
CA SER A 207 1.45 31.54 20.27
C SER A 207 1.15 31.91 21.74
N ARG A 208 0.54 33.08 21.98
CA ARG A 208 0.14 33.49 23.34
C ARG A 208 -0.98 32.62 23.93
N ASN A 209 -1.97 32.24 23.13
CA ASN A 209 -3.08 31.41 23.57
C ASN A 209 -2.62 29.97 23.84
N ILE A 210 -1.68 29.47 23.03
CA ILE A 210 -1.01 28.17 23.23
C ILE A 210 -0.24 28.17 24.54
N ALA A 211 0.55 29.21 24.82
CA ALA A 211 1.29 29.34 26.07
C ALA A 211 0.35 29.35 27.30
N LYS A 212 -0.74 30.11 27.23
CA LYS A 212 -1.76 30.15 28.30
C LYS A 212 -2.43 28.80 28.54
N ALA A 213 -2.88 28.14 27.48
CA ALA A 213 -3.50 26.82 27.59
C ALA A 213 -2.51 25.77 28.13
N TYR A 214 -1.24 25.84 27.72
CA TYR A 214 -0.19 24.97 28.20
C TYR A 214 0.13 25.21 29.68
N ALA A 215 0.28 26.47 30.10
CA ALA A 215 0.51 26.86 31.49
C ALA A 215 -0.63 26.36 32.41
N GLN A 216 -1.88 26.56 31.98
CA GLN A 216 -3.07 26.11 32.73
C GLN A 216 -3.05 24.59 32.99
N VAL A 217 -2.62 23.79 32.01
CA VAL A 217 -2.70 22.32 32.11
C VAL A 217 -1.46 21.69 32.73
N THR A 218 -0.29 22.32 32.56
CA THR A 218 0.99 21.82 33.12
C THR A 218 1.32 22.39 34.49
N GLY A 219 0.61 23.42 34.95
CA GLY A 219 0.89 24.10 36.22
C GLY A 219 2.14 24.97 36.18
N GLN A 220 2.68 25.27 34.99
CA GLN A 220 3.81 26.19 34.80
C GLN A 220 3.34 27.64 34.78
N GLY A 221 4.25 28.58 35.05
CA GLY A 221 3.96 30.01 34.89
C GLY A 221 3.73 30.38 33.42
N GLU A 222 2.83 31.33 33.14
CA GLU A 222 2.55 31.79 31.77
C GLU A 222 3.81 32.30 31.06
N ASP A 223 4.71 32.97 31.79
CA ASP A 223 5.98 33.47 31.25
C ASP A 223 6.94 32.34 30.84
N ASP A 224 6.94 31.21 31.57
CA ASP A 224 7.77 30.05 31.26
C ASP A 224 7.26 29.27 30.04
N ALA A 225 5.93 29.28 29.86
CA ALA A 225 5.23 28.66 28.75
C ALA A 225 5.29 29.48 27.45
N LEU A 226 5.64 30.76 27.52
CA LEU A 226 5.79 31.62 26.34
C LEU A 226 6.89 31.07 25.43
N GLY A 227 6.59 30.92 24.13
CA GLY A 227 7.53 30.34 23.18
C GLY A 227 7.79 28.84 23.36
N VAL A 228 6.91 28.11 24.07
CA VAL A 228 7.03 26.64 24.23
C VAL A 228 7.23 25.95 22.87
N LEU A 229 6.43 26.29 21.87
CA LEU A 229 6.57 25.72 20.52
C LEU A 229 7.88 26.08 19.83
N ASP A 230 8.47 27.24 20.12
CA ASP A 230 9.79 27.62 19.60
C ASP A 230 10.90 26.76 20.24
N LYS A 231 10.77 26.43 21.53
CA LYS A 231 11.67 25.49 22.23
C LYS A 231 11.58 24.10 21.59
N TYR A 232 10.37 23.59 21.33
CA TYR A 232 10.17 22.33 20.59
C TYR A 232 10.79 22.41 19.20
N ARG A 233 10.53 23.48 18.45
CA ARG A 233 11.11 23.65 17.10
C ARG A 233 12.64 23.64 17.10
N ALA A 234 13.27 24.32 18.05
CA ALA A 234 14.73 24.42 18.14
C ALA A 234 15.39 23.10 18.56
N GLN A 235 14.71 22.31 19.40
CA GLN A 235 15.23 21.05 19.92
C GLN A 235 14.83 19.83 19.07
N HIS A 236 13.87 19.99 18.16
CA HIS A 236 13.35 18.89 17.37
C HIS A 236 14.40 18.33 16.41
N LYS A 237 14.90 17.15 16.75
CA LYS A 237 15.72 16.29 15.91
C LYS A 237 15.25 14.86 16.15
N VAL A 238 14.83 14.20 15.09
CA VAL A 238 14.37 12.81 15.16
C VAL A 238 15.33 11.97 14.34
N SER A 239 15.98 11.00 15.00
CA SER A 239 16.74 9.96 14.31
C SER A 239 15.83 8.79 13.92
N ILE A 240 16.34 7.89 13.06
CA ILE A 240 15.62 6.66 12.68
C ILE A 240 15.36 5.79 13.91
N GLU A 241 16.31 5.75 14.86
CA GLU A 241 16.15 5.01 16.11
C GLU A 241 15.05 5.61 16.99
N ASP A 242 15.01 6.94 17.12
CA ASP A 242 13.94 7.63 17.87
C ASP A 242 12.57 7.33 17.28
N PHE A 243 12.44 7.39 15.96
CA PHE A 243 11.21 7.03 15.26
C PHE A 243 10.79 5.57 15.54
N ALA A 244 11.72 4.62 15.46
CA ALA A 244 11.42 3.22 15.76
C ALA A 244 10.99 3.01 17.22
N ASN A 245 11.59 3.74 18.17
CA ASN A 245 11.18 3.73 19.57
C ASN A 245 9.77 4.33 19.75
N GLN A 246 9.47 5.44 19.08
CA GLN A 246 8.13 6.06 19.10
C GLN A 246 7.05 5.10 18.57
N VAL A 247 7.33 4.39 17.46
CA VAL A 247 6.42 3.37 16.93
C VAL A 247 6.24 2.22 17.93
N ASN A 248 7.33 1.74 18.54
CA ASN A 248 7.26 0.68 19.55
C ASN A 248 6.48 1.10 20.80
N GLN A 249 6.63 2.35 21.25
CA GLN A 249 5.88 2.91 22.38
C GLN A 249 4.39 2.97 22.07
N TRP A 250 4.01 3.43 20.87
CA TRP A 250 2.62 3.42 20.41
C TRP A 250 2.05 1.99 20.33
N LEU A 251 2.82 1.05 19.74
CA LEU A 251 2.46 -0.38 19.67
C LEU A 251 2.30 -1.03 21.04
N SER A 252 3.01 -0.54 22.06
CA SER A 252 2.92 -1.07 23.42
C SER A 252 1.64 -0.63 24.14
N LYS A 253 0.95 0.40 23.64
CA LYS A 253 -0.39 0.81 24.11
C LYS A 253 -1.52 0.04 23.42
N GLN A 254 -1.22 -0.69 22.34
CA GLN A 254 -2.19 -1.51 21.60
C GLN A 254 -2.33 -2.91 22.23
N GLU A 255 -3.27 -3.70 21.73
CA GLU A 255 -3.45 -5.08 22.17
C GLU A 255 -2.25 -5.99 21.87
N LYS A 256 -2.22 -7.15 22.52
CA LYS A 256 -1.13 -8.11 22.36
C LYS A 256 -1.03 -8.56 20.90
N ASN A 257 0.20 -8.62 20.39
CA ASN A 257 0.52 -9.00 19.00
C ASN A 257 0.00 -8.03 17.92
N PHE A 258 -0.51 -6.84 18.29
CA PHE A 258 -0.93 -5.83 17.32
C PHE A 258 0.21 -5.46 16.37
N ARG A 259 -0.13 -5.25 15.10
CA ARG A 259 0.84 -4.89 14.05
C ARG A 259 0.57 -3.54 13.41
N LEU A 260 1.62 -2.85 13.04
CA LEU A 260 1.57 -1.64 12.23
C LEU A 260 2.25 -1.91 10.88
N ASN A 261 1.52 -1.68 9.79
CA ASN A 261 2.00 -1.90 8.43
C ASN A 261 2.17 -0.55 7.73
N PHE A 262 3.37 -0.24 7.24
CA PHE A 262 3.62 0.89 6.36
C PHE A 262 3.59 0.40 4.92
N PHE A 263 2.60 0.85 4.16
CA PHE A 263 2.44 0.57 2.74
C PHE A 263 2.86 1.81 1.95
N VAL A 264 4.06 1.76 1.38
CA VAL A 264 4.71 2.89 0.72
C VAL A 264 4.71 2.69 -0.79
N ASP A 265 3.93 3.50 -1.48
CA ASP A 265 3.84 3.45 -2.95
C ASP A 265 4.89 4.35 -3.60
N GLU A 266 5.38 3.95 -4.78
CA GLU A 266 6.33 4.67 -5.63
C GLU A 266 7.74 4.92 -5.04
N VAL A 267 8.12 4.13 -4.04
CA VAL A 267 9.46 4.19 -3.42
C VAL A 267 10.58 4.07 -4.44
N GLY A 268 10.45 3.16 -5.41
CA GLY A 268 11.49 2.92 -6.41
C GLY A 268 11.87 4.17 -7.21
N GLN A 269 10.89 5.00 -7.60
CA GLN A 269 11.15 6.25 -8.32
C GLN A 269 11.74 7.31 -7.39
N TYR A 270 11.20 7.43 -6.17
CA TYR A 270 11.66 8.40 -5.18
C TYR A 270 13.14 8.22 -4.79
N ILE A 271 13.63 6.98 -4.73
CA ILE A 271 15.02 6.67 -4.35
C ILE A 271 15.96 6.45 -5.54
N ALA A 272 15.47 6.43 -6.78
CA ALA A 272 16.22 6.01 -7.96
C ALA A 272 17.57 6.75 -8.10
N ASP A 273 17.56 8.06 -7.89
CA ASP A 273 18.76 8.89 -8.06
C ASP A 273 19.57 9.09 -6.76
N ASN A 274 19.15 8.51 -5.64
CA ASN A 274 19.72 8.79 -4.33
C ASN A 274 19.95 7.53 -3.47
N VAL A 275 21.17 6.98 -3.58
CA VAL A 275 21.64 5.83 -2.78
C VAL A 275 21.49 6.05 -1.28
N LYS A 276 21.61 7.29 -0.78
CA LYS A 276 21.46 7.57 0.66
C LYS A 276 20.01 7.38 1.12
N LEU A 277 19.02 7.79 0.33
CA LEU A 277 17.60 7.57 0.67
C LEU A 277 17.28 6.07 0.72
N MET A 278 17.88 5.29 -0.17
CA MET A 278 17.74 3.83 -0.15
C MET A 278 18.34 3.20 1.12
N THR A 279 19.55 3.61 1.53
CA THR A 279 20.15 3.16 2.80
C THR A 279 19.31 3.60 4.01
N ASN A 280 18.68 4.78 3.95
CA ASN A 280 17.78 5.23 5.00
C ASN A 280 16.52 4.37 5.08
N LEU A 281 15.92 3.99 3.95
CA LEU A 281 14.76 3.10 3.93
C LEU A 281 15.07 1.76 4.58
N GLN A 282 16.24 1.22 4.26
CA GLN A 282 16.74 -0.01 4.86
C GLN A 282 16.91 0.14 6.38
N THR A 283 17.59 1.20 6.82
CA THR A 283 17.80 1.47 8.25
C THR A 283 16.47 1.64 8.99
N ILE A 284 15.47 2.28 8.37
CA ILE A 284 14.11 2.39 8.93
C ILE A 284 13.49 1.00 9.09
N ALA A 285 13.50 0.17 8.04
CA ALA A 285 12.95 -1.18 8.12
C ALA A 285 13.64 -2.03 9.21
N GLU A 286 14.98 -2.04 9.25
CA GLU A 286 15.78 -2.79 10.22
C GLU A 286 15.57 -2.29 11.67
N SER A 287 15.52 -0.98 11.88
CA SER A 287 15.25 -0.39 13.20
C SER A 287 13.83 -0.71 13.67
N LEU A 288 12.83 -0.64 12.78
CA LEU A 288 11.47 -1.08 13.09
C LEU A 288 11.41 -2.57 13.40
N ALA A 289 12.11 -3.41 12.65
CA ALA A 289 12.16 -4.86 12.86
C ALA A 289 12.70 -5.20 14.25
N THR A 290 13.81 -4.54 14.62
CA THR A 290 14.55 -4.78 15.86
C THR A 290 13.80 -4.20 17.07
N LYS A 291 13.39 -2.92 17.01
CA LYS A 291 12.75 -2.24 18.15
C LYS A 291 11.31 -2.71 18.39
N CYS A 292 10.57 -3.04 17.32
CA CYS A 292 9.17 -3.47 17.43
C CYS A 292 9.03 -5.00 17.47
N ASN A 293 10.13 -5.77 17.39
CA ASN A 293 10.16 -7.23 17.39
C ASN A 293 9.19 -7.86 16.37
N GLY A 294 9.27 -7.42 15.11
CA GLY A 294 8.41 -7.90 14.03
C GLY A 294 6.94 -7.43 14.05
N ARG A 295 6.59 -6.51 14.96
CA ARG A 295 5.25 -5.89 15.00
C ARG A 295 5.07 -4.71 14.04
N ALA A 296 6.14 -4.17 13.48
CA ALA A 296 6.08 -3.11 12.47
C ALA A 296 6.62 -3.63 11.14
N TRP A 297 5.86 -3.52 10.06
CA TRP A 297 6.20 -4.02 8.71
C TRP A 297 6.29 -2.87 7.71
N VAL A 298 7.18 -2.99 6.74
CA VAL A 298 7.37 -1.99 5.67
C VAL A 298 7.24 -2.69 4.32
N ILE A 299 6.15 -2.40 3.61
CA ILE A 299 5.82 -2.95 2.31
C ILE A 299 5.93 -1.83 1.29
N VAL A 300 6.82 -1.97 0.31
CA VAL A 300 7.13 -0.92 -0.66
C VAL A 300 6.89 -1.37 -2.08
N THR A 301 6.49 -0.45 -2.97
CA THR A 301 6.44 -0.71 -4.41
C THR A 301 7.61 -0.03 -5.13
N ALA A 302 8.12 -0.72 -6.16
CA ALA A 302 9.13 -0.18 -7.04
C ALA A 302 8.96 -0.72 -8.46
N GLN A 303 9.50 0.01 -9.44
CA GLN A 303 9.52 -0.46 -10.82
C GLN A 303 10.59 -1.55 -11.01
N GLU A 304 10.30 -2.52 -11.87
CA GLU A 304 11.22 -3.62 -12.19
C GLU A 304 12.42 -3.16 -13.02
N ASN A 305 12.15 -2.26 -13.98
CA ASN A 305 13.13 -1.73 -14.91
C ASN A 305 13.95 -0.61 -14.28
N ILE A 306 14.57 -0.91 -13.15
CA ILE A 306 15.68 -0.09 -12.67
C ILE A 306 16.91 -0.43 -13.50
N GLU A 307 17.02 -1.59 -14.18
CA GLU A 307 18.13 -1.87 -15.11
C GLU A 307 18.23 -0.90 -16.30
N SER A 308 17.11 -0.41 -16.83
CA SER A 308 17.12 0.64 -17.87
C SER A 308 17.40 2.04 -17.30
N VAL A 309 17.06 2.29 -16.03
CA VAL A 309 17.49 3.49 -15.29
C VAL A 309 18.98 3.37 -14.92
N ILE A 310 19.48 2.15 -14.68
CA ILE A 310 20.88 1.79 -14.43
C ILE A 310 21.76 1.99 -15.69
N GLY A 311 21.16 2.07 -16.88
CA GLY A 311 21.87 2.54 -18.07
C GLY A 311 22.35 3.99 -17.95
N GLU A 312 21.62 4.82 -17.19
CA GLU A 312 21.97 6.21 -16.88
C GLU A 312 22.68 6.36 -15.52
N MET A 313 22.49 5.42 -14.60
CA MET A 313 23.19 5.40 -13.31
C MET A 313 24.61 4.82 -13.44
N SER A 314 25.54 5.29 -12.63
CA SER A 314 26.88 4.69 -12.58
C SER A 314 26.80 3.21 -12.14
N LYS A 315 27.66 2.34 -12.69
CA LYS A 315 27.75 0.90 -12.32
C LYS A 315 27.82 0.64 -10.80
N GLN A 316 28.31 1.61 -10.03
CA GLN A 316 28.32 1.55 -8.56
C GLN A 316 26.91 1.63 -7.96
N GLN A 317 26.06 2.55 -8.42
CA GLN A 317 24.72 2.75 -7.86
C GLN A 317 23.80 1.55 -8.12
N GLY A 318 23.90 0.90 -9.29
CA GLY A 318 23.15 -0.34 -9.58
C GLY A 318 23.57 -1.53 -8.70
N ASN A 319 24.85 -1.63 -8.36
CA ASN A 319 25.35 -2.65 -7.41
C ASN A 319 24.87 -2.39 -5.98
N ASP A 320 24.85 -1.13 -5.54
CA ASP A 320 24.32 -0.77 -4.22
C ASP A 320 22.83 -1.03 -4.13
N PHE A 321 22.07 -0.77 -5.20
CA PHE A 321 20.64 -1.08 -5.28
C PHE A 321 20.37 -2.58 -5.11
N SER A 322 21.08 -3.41 -5.87
CA SER A 322 20.96 -4.86 -5.79
C SER A 322 21.27 -5.40 -4.38
N ARG A 323 22.26 -4.79 -3.70
CA ARG A 323 22.62 -5.13 -2.31
C ARG A 323 21.54 -4.75 -1.29
N VAL A 324 20.90 -3.59 -1.44
CA VAL A 324 19.82 -3.18 -0.53
C VAL A 324 18.56 -4.00 -0.79
N GLN A 325 18.21 -4.22 -2.06
CA GLN A 325 17.09 -5.08 -2.42
C GLN A 325 17.28 -6.52 -1.90
N ALA A 326 18.52 -7.01 -1.77
CA ALA A 326 18.81 -8.31 -1.16
C ALA A 326 18.46 -8.40 0.34
N ARG A 327 18.33 -7.26 1.02
CA ARG A 327 17.98 -7.21 2.45
C ARG A 327 16.47 -7.15 2.70
N PHE A 328 15.69 -6.76 1.69
CA PHE A 328 14.25 -7.01 1.68
C PHE A 328 14.02 -8.49 1.38
N ALA A 329 13.92 -9.29 2.45
CA ALA A 329 13.85 -10.75 2.38
C ALA A 329 12.60 -11.25 1.63
N ASN A 330 11.50 -10.49 1.67
CA ASN A 330 10.24 -10.85 1.03
C ASN A 330 10.11 -10.09 -0.30
N ARG A 331 10.07 -10.82 -1.41
CA ARG A 331 9.98 -10.23 -2.77
C ARG A 331 8.71 -10.70 -3.47
N MET A 332 7.92 -9.75 -3.93
CA MET A 332 6.73 -10.02 -4.75
C MET A 332 6.93 -9.39 -6.13
N LYS A 333 7.31 -10.23 -7.10
CA LYS A 333 7.49 -9.82 -8.49
C LYS A 333 6.16 -9.97 -9.23
N LEU A 334 5.74 -8.95 -9.96
CA LEU A 334 4.52 -8.91 -10.78
C LEU A 334 4.89 -8.80 -12.26
N THR A 335 4.63 -9.85 -13.05
CA THR A 335 5.02 -9.87 -14.46
C THR A 335 3.91 -9.35 -15.38
N SER A 336 4.25 -9.11 -16.65
CA SER A 336 3.27 -8.73 -17.69
C SER A 336 2.26 -9.84 -18.01
N THR A 337 2.55 -11.09 -17.63
CA THR A 337 1.63 -12.22 -17.78
C THR A 337 0.35 -12.00 -16.97
N ASP A 338 0.47 -11.32 -15.81
CA ASP A 338 -0.67 -10.96 -14.97
C ASP A 338 -1.70 -10.10 -15.72
N VAL A 339 -1.27 -9.22 -16.63
CA VAL A 339 -2.18 -8.30 -17.32
C VAL A 339 -3.15 -9.05 -18.23
N ALA A 340 -2.66 -10.05 -18.96
CA ALA A 340 -3.51 -10.87 -19.82
C ALA A 340 -4.52 -11.68 -19.01
N GLU A 341 -4.07 -12.30 -17.91
CA GLU A 341 -4.94 -13.05 -16.99
C GLU A 341 -6.00 -12.14 -16.35
N VAL A 342 -5.62 -10.92 -15.93
CA VAL A 342 -6.55 -9.92 -15.38
C VAL A 342 -7.60 -9.54 -16.42
N ILE A 343 -7.23 -9.30 -17.68
CA ILE A 343 -8.20 -8.99 -18.74
C ILE A 343 -9.17 -10.16 -18.92
N GLN A 344 -8.63 -11.38 -19.04
CA GLN A 344 -9.43 -12.60 -19.24
C GLN A 344 -10.43 -12.83 -18.10
N LYS A 345 -9.98 -12.71 -16.84
CA LYS A 345 -10.81 -12.94 -15.64
C LYS A 345 -11.74 -11.77 -15.32
N ARG A 346 -11.28 -10.52 -15.44
CA ARG A 346 -12.07 -9.33 -15.07
C ARG A 346 -13.09 -8.94 -16.12
N LEU A 347 -12.68 -8.94 -17.39
CA LEU A 347 -13.46 -8.38 -18.49
C LEU A 347 -14.11 -9.47 -19.34
N LEU A 348 -13.35 -10.53 -19.62
CA LEU A 348 -13.76 -11.55 -20.58
C LEU A 348 -14.33 -12.80 -19.93
N ALA A 349 -14.60 -12.85 -18.62
CA ALA A 349 -15.20 -14.04 -18.01
C ALA A 349 -16.53 -14.37 -18.67
N LYS A 350 -16.77 -15.64 -19.02
CA LYS A 350 -18.00 -16.09 -19.71
C LYS A 350 -18.95 -16.83 -18.80
N LYS A 351 -20.25 -16.71 -19.09
CA LYS A 351 -21.29 -17.58 -18.53
C LYS A 351 -21.09 -19.03 -18.99
N PRO A 352 -21.58 -20.04 -18.25
CA PRO A 352 -21.46 -21.45 -18.63
C PRO A 352 -21.96 -21.74 -20.06
N GLU A 353 -23.08 -21.13 -20.46
CA GLU A 353 -23.63 -21.24 -21.81
C GLU A 353 -22.68 -20.68 -22.88
N GLY A 354 -22.07 -19.52 -22.61
CA GLY A 354 -21.08 -18.90 -23.48
C GLY A 354 -19.81 -19.75 -23.61
N GLN A 355 -19.35 -20.39 -22.53
CA GLN A 355 -18.22 -21.31 -22.55
C GLN A 355 -18.51 -22.53 -23.44
N ALA A 356 -19.70 -23.13 -23.32
CA ALA A 356 -20.11 -24.27 -24.15
C ALA A 356 -20.22 -23.90 -25.64
N LEU A 357 -20.76 -22.72 -25.95
CA LEU A 357 -20.79 -22.19 -27.31
C LEU A 357 -19.39 -22.02 -27.88
N LEU A 358 -18.48 -21.38 -27.15
CA LEU A 358 -17.11 -21.14 -27.59
C LEU A 358 -16.29 -22.43 -27.71
N ALA A 359 -16.52 -23.41 -26.84
CA ALA A 359 -15.92 -24.73 -26.99
C ALA A 359 -16.31 -25.38 -28.32
N THR A 360 -17.58 -25.28 -28.70
CA THR A 360 -18.09 -25.77 -29.99
C THR A 360 -17.44 -25.04 -31.17
N VAL A 361 -17.34 -23.70 -31.08
CA VAL A 361 -16.67 -22.88 -32.11
C VAL A 361 -15.20 -23.28 -32.25
N TYR A 362 -14.49 -23.48 -31.14
CA TYR A 362 -13.10 -23.91 -31.17
C TYR A 362 -12.95 -25.27 -31.85
N GLN A 363 -13.77 -26.25 -31.49
CA GLN A 363 -13.71 -27.59 -32.11
C GLN A 363 -13.92 -27.53 -33.63
N GLN A 364 -14.82 -26.67 -34.11
CA GLN A 364 -15.10 -26.50 -35.54
C GLN A 364 -14.00 -25.74 -36.28
N GLN A 365 -13.35 -24.76 -35.62
CA GLN A 365 -12.45 -23.80 -36.26
C GLN A 365 -10.98 -23.96 -35.89
N ALA A 366 -10.61 -24.89 -34.99
CA ALA A 366 -9.25 -25.05 -34.48
C ALA A 366 -8.19 -25.21 -35.58
N ASN A 367 -8.52 -25.96 -36.63
CA ASN A 367 -7.63 -26.14 -37.78
C ASN A 367 -7.50 -24.86 -38.62
N ASN A 368 -8.59 -24.10 -38.73
CA ASN A 368 -8.61 -22.84 -39.48
C ASN A 368 -7.85 -21.73 -38.75
N PHE A 369 -7.85 -21.71 -37.41
CA PHE A 369 -7.09 -20.71 -36.64
C PHE A 369 -5.59 -20.76 -36.93
N LYS A 370 -5.02 -21.96 -37.16
CA LYS A 370 -3.61 -22.08 -37.55
C LYS A 370 -3.33 -21.35 -38.86
N THR A 371 -4.18 -21.51 -39.87
CA THR A 371 -4.02 -20.86 -41.17
C THR A 371 -4.40 -19.37 -41.15
N LEU A 372 -5.38 -18.96 -40.34
CA LEU A 372 -5.86 -17.58 -40.29
C LEU A 372 -4.91 -16.63 -39.55
N PHE A 373 -4.12 -17.13 -38.60
CA PHE A 373 -3.19 -16.33 -37.81
C PHE A 373 -1.72 -16.48 -38.24
N ASP A 374 -1.42 -17.41 -39.14
CA ASP A 374 -0.08 -17.66 -39.69
C ASP A 374 -0.06 -17.27 -41.18
N PHE A 375 0.40 -16.05 -41.46
CA PHE A 375 0.47 -15.50 -42.81
C PHE A 375 1.81 -15.90 -43.45
N ALA A 376 1.78 -16.65 -44.56
CA ALA A 376 2.97 -16.86 -45.38
C ALA A 376 3.45 -15.52 -46.00
N ASP A 377 4.76 -15.41 -46.25
CA ASP A 377 5.48 -14.24 -46.80
C ASP A 377 5.91 -13.13 -45.81
N GLY A 378 6.45 -13.51 -44.64
CA GLY A 378 7.14 -12.54 -43.77
C GLY A 378 6.23 -11.49 -43.13
N GLY A 379 4.91 -11.74 -43.15
CA GLY A 379 3.89 -10.92 -42.50
C GLY A 379 3.91 -11.01 -40.98
N LYS A 380 3.09 -10.18 -40.33
CA LYS A 380 2.97 -10.12 -38.86
C LYS A 380 2.31 -11.41 -38.35
N ALA A 381 3.09 -12.28 -37.70
CA ALA A 381 2.54 -13.48 -37.05
C ALA A 381 1.75 -13.09 -35.79
N TYR A 382 0.50 -13.53 -35.70
CA TYR A 382 -0.31 -13.34 -34.49
C TYR A 382 -0.20 -14.57 -33.58
N ARG A 383 -0.24 -14.36 -32.26
CA ARG A 383 -0.24 -15.47 -31.31
C ARG A 383 -1.51 -16.31 -31.50
N ASN A 384 -1.32 -17.59 -31.78
CA ASN A 384 -2.43 -18.54 -31.88
C ASN A 384 -2.97 -18.95 -30.50
N PHE A 385 -4.15 -19.57 -30.46
CA PHE A 385 -4.70 -20.13 -29.23
C PHE A 385 -4.01 -21.46 -28.90
N LYS A 386 -3.58 -21.61 -27.66
CA LYS A 386 -2.85 -22.82 -27.21
C LYS A 386 -3.73 -24.06 -27.24
N ASP A 387 -4.95 -23.92 -26.76
CA ASP A 387 -5.96 -24.97 -26.61
C ASP A 387 -7.37 -24.35 -26.56
N SER A 388 -8.39 -25.22 -26.41
CA SER A 388 -9.79 -24.81 -26.32
C SER A 388 -10.05 -23.90 -25.11
N GLU A 389 -9.36 -24.12 -24.01
CA GLU A 389 -9.57 -23.37 -22.77
C GLU A 389 -9.00 -21.96 -22.90
N HIS A 390 -7.79 -21.83 -23.44
CA HIS A 390 -7.17 -20.56 -23.79
C HIS A 390 -8.00 -19.77 -24.80
N PHE A 391 -8.64 -20.44 -25.78
CA PHE A 391 -9.60 -19.80 -26.68
C PHE A 391 -10.81 -19.25 -25.93
N ILE A 392 -11.47 -20.08 -25.11
CA ILE A 392 -12.64 -19.67 -24.34
C ILE A 392 -12.28 -18.49 -23.44
N TYR A 393 -11.14 -18.49 -22.75
CA TYR A 393 -10.76 -17.36 -21.89
C TYR A 393 -10.42 -16.09 -22.67
N SER A 394 -9.85 -16.21 -23.88
CA SER A 394 -9.33 -15.08 -24.65
C SER A 394 -10.32 -14.46 -25.64
N TYR A 395 -11.33 -15.21 -26.09
CA TYR A 395 -12.37 -14.73 -27.01
C TYR A 395 -13.18 -13.58 -26.41
#